data_AF-A0A971IG78-F1
#
_entry.id   AF-A0A971IG78-F1
#
_cell.length_a   1.000
_cell.length_b   1.000
_cell.length_c   1.000
_cell.angle_alpha   90.00
_cell.angle_beta   90.00
_cell.angle_gamma   90.00
#
_symmetry.space_group_name_H-M   'P 1'
#
loop_
_entity.id
_entity.type
_entity.pdbx_description
1 polymer ?
#
loop_
_entity_poly.entity_id
_entity_poly.type
_entity_poly.pdbx_seq_one_letter_code
_entity_poly.pdbx_strand_id
1 'polypeptide(L)' 'LREALAGAPWVRSTQAGEGGTLLVTCDDVDAAQRELPALVGRLGLALRRFAVDELDLEDVFVDLVGEDRP' A
#
# COMPACT_ATOMS: atom_id res chain seq x y z
N LEU A 1 5.11 -9.27 6.32
CA LEU A 1 5.33 -8.07 5.47
C LEU A 1 4.90 -6.78 6.17
N ARG A 2 3.63 -6.63 6.59
CA ARG A 2 3.14 -5.44 7.31
C ARG A 2 4.02 -5.02 8.50
N GLU A 3 4.35 -5.95 9.40
CA GLU A 3 5.21 -5.66 10.55
C GLU A 3 6.60 -5.16 10.14
N ALA A 4 7.15 -5.71 9.05
CA ALA A 4 8.45 -5.31 8.54
C ALA A 4 8.42 -3.92 7.86
N LEU A 5 7.24 -3.41 7.48
CA LEU A 5 7.04 -2.08 6.92
C LEU A 5 6.85 -1.00 7.99
N ALA A 6 6.56 -1.36 9.25
CA ALA A 6 6.27 -0.39 10.31
C ALA A 6 7.45 0.54 10.67
N GLY A 7 8.66 0.24 10.21
CA GLY A 7 9.86 1.07 10.40
C GLY A 7 10.37 1.77 9.14
N ALA A 8 9.67 1.65 8.01
CA ALA A 8 10.08 2.27 6.76
C ALA A 8 9.65 3.75 6.72
N PRO A 9 10.58 4.70 6.48
CA PRO A 9 10.29 6.14 6.60
C PRO A 9 9.36 6.66 5.50
N TRP A 10 9.23 5.94 4.40
CA TRP A 10 8.37 6.29 3.27
C TRP A 10 6.94 5.75 3.41
N VAL A 11 6.66 4.90 4.42
CA VAL A 11 5.33 4.31 4.64
C VAL A 11 4.48 5.23 5.49
N ARG A 12 3.32 5.63 4.97
CA ARG A 12 2.30 6.40 5.71
C ARG A 12 1.30 5.47 6.38
N SER A 13 0.81 4.48 5.66
CA SER A 13 -0.15 3.50 6.19
C SER A 13 -0.09 2.19 5.43
N THR A 14 -0.63 1.14 6.07
CA THR A 14 -0.77 -0.18 5.45
C THR A 14 -2.14 -0.75 5.76
N GLN A 15 -2.82 -1.29 4.75
CA GLN A 15 -4.12 -1.92 4.90
C GLN A 15 -4.11 -3.31 4.28
N ALA A 16 -4.71 -4.28 4.98
CA ALA A 16 -4.93 -5.60 4.39
C ALA A 16 -6.06 -5.49 3.36
N GLY A 17 -5.77 -5.90 2.12
CA GLY A 17 -6.78 -6.08 1.07
C GLY A 17 -7.25 -7.53 0.99
N GLU A 18 -8.15 -7.78 0.05
CA GLU A 18 -8.65 -9.13 -0.23
C GLU A 18 -7.58 -10.01 -0.89
N GLY A 19 -7.75 -11.35 -0.80
CA GLY A 19 -6.89 -12.31 -1.51
C GLY A 19 -5.43 -12.33 -1.04
N GLY A 20 -5.13 -11.81 0.15
CA GLY A 20 -3.76 -11.67 0.66
C GLY A 20 -3.01 -10.46 0.09
N THR A 21 -3.73 -9.49 -0.47
CA THR A 21 -3.16 -8.22 -0.93
C THR A 21 -2.82 -7.33 0.26
N LEU A 22 -1.77 -6.52 0.11
CA LEU A 22 -1.41 -5.47 1.07
C LEU A 22 -1.38 -4.15 0.32
N LEU A 23 -2.23 -3.22 0.70
CA LEU A 23 -2.18 -1.84 0.22
C LEU A 23 -1.22 -1.05 1.10
N VAL A 24 -0.35 -0.26 0.48
CA VAL A 24 0.64 0.56 1.15
C VAL A 24 0.53 1.98 0.63
N THR A 25 0.13 2.90 1.49
CA THR A 25 0.18 4.33 1.20
C THR A 25 1.56 4.84 1.58
N CYS A 26 2.20 5.58 0.68
CA CYS A 26 3.56 6.08 0.85
C CYS A 26 3.70 7.52 0.35
N ASP A 27 4.68 8.24 0.89
CA ASP A 27 5.02 9.59 0.46
C ASP A 27 6.21 9.60 -0.54
N ASP A 28 6.87 8.45 -0.73
CA ASP A 28 7.97 8.26 -1.69
C ASP A 28 7.77 6.92 -2.44
N VAL A 29 7.23 7.04 -3.66
CA VAL A 29 6.93 5.89 -4.53
C VAL A 29 8.22 5.21 -5.02
N ASP A 30 9.28 5.97 -5.30
CA ASP A 30 10.55 5.42 -5.79
C ASP A 30 11.26 4.59 -4.71
N ALA A 31 11.18 5.01 -3.44
CA ALA A 31 11.62 4.20 -2.31
C ALA A 31 10.76 2.94 -2.17
N ALA A 32 9.44 3.07 -2.24
CA ALA A 32 8.52 1.93 -2.14
C ALA A 32 8.78 0.88 -3.23
N GLN A 33 8.96 1.30 -4.49
CA GLN A 33 9.22 0.41 -5.62
C GLN A 33 10.54 -0.37 -5.49
N ARG A 34 11.56 0.22 -4.86
CA ARG A 34 12.85 -0.45 -4.64
C ARG A 34 12.82 -1.37 -3.42
N GLU A 35 12.22 -0.90 -2.33
CA GLU A 35 12.27 -1.59 -1.04
C GLU A 35 11.23 -2.70 -0.89
N LEU A 36 10.02 -2.56 -1.43
CA LEU A 36 8.97 -3.59 -1.31
C LEU A 36 9.38 -4.92 -1.95
N PRO A 37 9.86 -4.98 -3.20
CA PRO A 37 10.26 -6.25 -3.80
C PRO A 37 11.45 -6.87 -3.06
N ALA A 38 12.42 -6.05 -2.63
CA ALA A 38 13.57 -6.50 -1.87
C ALA A 38 13.15 -7.10 -0.50
N LEU A 39 12.22 -6.44 0.19
CA LEU A 39 11.70 -6.91 1.47
C LEU A 39 10.91 -8.22 1.32
N VAL A 40 10.08 -8.33 0.28
CA VAL A 40 9.36 -9.56 -0.05
C VAL A 40 10.33 -10.71 -0.30
N GLY A 41 11.38 -10.48 -1.08
CA GLY A 41 12.43 -11.47 -1.32
C GLY A 41 13.18 -11.89 -0.05
N ARG A 42 13.55 -10.93 0.81
CA ARG A 42 14.21 -11.21 2.10
C ARG A 42 13.35 -12.02 3.06
N LEU A 43 12.03 -11.85 3.02
CA LEU A 43 11.08 -12.61 3.84
C LEU A 43 10.72 -13.98 3.25
N GLY A 44 11.27 -14.35 2.09
CA GLY A 44 10.97 -15.61 1.40
C GLY A 44 9.54 -15.72 0.88
N LEU A 45 8.87 -14.58 0.67
CA LEU A 45 7.50 -14.53 0.19
C LEU A 45 7.46 -14.47 -1.34
N ALA A 46 6.41 -15.03 -1.94
CA ALA A 46 6.19 -14.96 -3.38
C ALA A 46 5.38 -13.70 -3.76
N LEU A 47 6.02 -12.76 -4.46
CA LEU A 47 5.35 -11.58 -5.04
C LEU A 47 4.59 -11.99 -6.31
N ARG A 48 3.26 -12.03 -6.26
CA ARG A 48 2.44 -12.41 -7.43
C ARG A 48 2.13 -11.23 -8.35
N ARG A 49 1.88 -10.06 -7.76
CA ARG A 49 1.55 -8.83 -8.47
C ARG A 49 2.05 -7.65 -7.65
N PHE A 50 2.65 -6.69 -8.32
CA PHE A 50 3.01 -5.39 -7.78
C PHE A 50 2.51 -4.33 -8.75
N ALA A 51 1.74 -3.38 -8.24
CA ALA A 51 1.18 -2.28 -9.00
C ALA A 51 1.25 -1.03 -8.12
N VAL A 52 1.61 0.09 -8.73
CA VAL A 52 1.38 1.39 -8.13
C VAL A 52 -0.02 1.79 -8.56
N ASP A 53 -0.89 2.01 -7.58
CA ASP A 53 -2.14 2.72 -7.80
C ASP A 53 -1.88 4.20 -7.50
N GLU A 54 -2.19 5.06 -8.47
CA GLU A 54 -2.44 6.46 -8.19
C GLU A 54 -3.90 6.53 -7.75
N LEU A 55 -4.17 7.06 -6.55
CA LEU A 55 -5.54 7.33 -6.12
C LEU A 55 -6.16 8.29 -7.14
N ASP A 56 -7.08 7.78 -7.95
CA ASP A 56 -7.82 8.61 -8.88
C ASP A 56 -8.82 9.47 -8.09
N LEU A 57 -9.14 10.65 -8.63
CA LEU A 57 -10.04 11.61 -7.97
C LEU A 57 -11.42 11.02 -7.65
N GLU A 58 -11.85 9.99 -8.39
CA GLU A 58 -13.09 9.26 -8.12
C GLU A 58 -13.04 8.47 -6.80
N ASP A 59 -11.90 7.87 -6.44
CA ASP A 59 -11.75 7.10 -5.21
C ASP A 59 -11.80 8.01 -3.96
N VAL A 60 -11.20 9.21 -4.07
CA VAL A 60 -11.26 10.24 -3.00
C VAL A 60 -12.69 10.77 -2.83
N PHE A 61 -13.44 10.90 -3.92
CA PHE A 61 -14.79 11.43 -3.89
C PHE A 61 -15.77 10.48 -3.16
N VAL A 62 -15.57 9.17 -3.32
CA VAL A 62 -16.41 8.15 -2.66
C VAL A 62 -16.18 8.12 -1.15
N ASP A 63 -14.93 8.21 -0.70
CA ASP A 63 -14.62 8.26 0.74
C ASP A 63 -15.19 9.54 1.40
N LEU A 64 -15.13 10.69 0.71
CA LEU A 64 -15.66 11.94 1.24
C LEU A 64 -17.20 11.99 1.28
N VAL A 65 -17.89 11.37 0.32
CA VAL A 65 -19.36 11.36 0.25
C VAL A 65 -19.96 10.22 1.10
N GLY A 66 -19.19 9.18 1.41
CA GLY A 66 -19.60 8.10 2.32
C GLY A 66 -19.79 8.52 3.77
N GLU A 67 -19.12 9.59 4.21
CA GLU A 67 -19.27 10.18 5.56
C GLU A 67 -20.45 11.15 5.68
N ASP A 68 -21.11 11.53 4.58
CA ASP A 68 -22.22 12.49 4.56
C ASP A 68 -23.55 11.84 4.11
N ARG A 69 -23.94 10.75 4.80
CA ARG A 69 -25.33 10.27 4.78
C ARG A 69 -26.01 10.61 6.10
N PRO A 70 -27.13 11.36 6.10
CA PRO A 70 -27.98 11.56 7.28
C PRO A 70 -28.73 10.30 7.72
#